data_AF-A0A6M8W1H4-F1
#
_entry.id   AF-A0A6M8W1H4-F1
#
_cell.length_a   1.000
_cell.length_b   1.000
_cell.length_c   1.000
_cell.angle_alpha   90.00
_cell.angle_beta   90.00
_cell.angle_gamma   90.00
#
_symmetry.space_group_name_H-M   'P 1'
#
loop_
_entity.id
_entity.type
_entity.pdbx_description
1 polymer ?
#
loop_
_entity_poly.entity_id
_entity_poly.type
_entity_poly.pdbx_seq_one_letter_code
_entity_poly.pdbx_strand_id
1 'polypeptide(L)'
;MMAFVHALDPVVCGVLVAYLEFLSQKRGKPVISPRQAKFLFWSTIVALLVWLFCGEKLLHVTLYDATLQPILVGIFTGCLLAGVVFGGAPRFFEGGFSKNVARLSYAAYLVHIPLIATSYRILMFVPHAGKSHLVNFLYVLPAYFIIVWIASELLQRFVEEPFVRNLKRYR
;
A
#
# COMPACT_ATOMS: atom_id res chain seq x y z
N MET A 1 -19.92 9.63 3.02
CA MET A 1 -19.31 10.28 4.20
C MET A 1 -18.16 9.46 4.80
N MET A 2 -18.26 8.13 4.92
CA MET A 2 -17.16 7.29 5.46
C MET A 2 -15.84 7.37 4.66
N ALA A 3 -15.88 7.44 3.33
CA ALA A 3 -14.67 7.59 2.50
C ALA A 3 -13.84 8.85 2.80
N PHE A 4 -14.48 9.93 3.29
CA PHE A 4 -13.78 11.18 3.63
C PHE A 4 -13.03 11.07 4.96
N VAL A 5 -13.58 10.32 5.92
CA VAL A 5 -12.92 10.03 7.21
C VAL A 5 -11.73 9.11 7.00
N HIS A 6 -11.86 8.08 6.17
CA HIS A 6 -10.75 7.16 5.86
C HIS A 6 -9.57 7.83 5.13
N ALA A 7 -9.81 8.93 4.42
CA ALA A 7 -8.76 9.72 3.78
C ALA A 7 -8.05 10.67 4.75
N LEU A 8 -8.69 11.04 5.86
CA LEU A 8 -8.13 11.98 6.85
C LEU A 8 -7.06 11.32 7.72
N ASP A 9 -7.22 10.06 8.12
CA ASP A 9 -6.27 9.41 9.06
C ASP A 9 -4.84 9.36 8.51
N PRO A 10 -4.59 8.91 7.26
CA PRO A 10 -3.24 8.92 6.69
C PRO A 10 -2.70 10.35 6.49
N VAL A 11 -3.57 11.32 6.19
CA VAL A 11 -3.19 12.72 6.02
C VAL A 11 -2.76 13.33 7.34
N VAL A 12 -3.50 13.10 8.44
CA VAL A 12 -3.13 13.57 9.78
C VAL A 12 -1.81 12.97 10.20
N CYS A 13 -1.62 11.65 10.02
CA CYS A 13 -0.34 11.00 10.31
C CYS A 13 0.80 11.57 9.45
N GLY A 14 0.58 11.82 8.16
CA GLY A 14 1.56 12.43 7.27
C GLY A 14 1.97 13.85 7.71
N VAL A 15 0.99 14.69 8.07
CA VAL A 15 1.23 16.05 8.58
C VAL A 15 2.02 16.01 9.89
N LEU A 16 1.69 15.09 10.81
CA LEU A 16 2.43 14.92 12.05
C LEU A 16 3.90 14.51 11.80
N VAL A 17 4.14 13.55 10.90
CA VAL A 17 5.51 13.13 10.54
C VAL A 17 6.28 14.28 9.91
N ALA A 18 5.67 15.02 8.98
CA ALA A 18 6.30 16.19 8.36
C ALA A 18 6.63 17.29 9.38
N TYR A 19 5.74 17.52 10.35
CA TYR A 19 6.00 18.47 11.44
C TYR A 19 7.15 18.02 12.34
N LEU A 20 7.24 16.73 12.67
CA LEU A 20 8.37 16.18 13.43
C LEU A 20 9.69 16.29 12.67
N GLU A 21 9.67 16.07 11.36
CA GLU A 21 10.83 16.27 10.49
C GLU A 21 11.27 17.74 10.46
N PHE A 22 10.33 18.67 10.32
CA PHE A 22 10.59 20.10 10.39
C PHE A 22 11.23 20.50 11.74
N LEU A 23 10.71 19.99 12.86
CA LEU A 23 11.29 20.23 14.18
C LEU A 23 12.71 19.66 14.30
N SER A 24 12.96 18.49 13.71
CA SER A 24 14.28 17.87 13.64
C SER A 24 15.29 18.76 12.89
N GLN A 25 14.89 19.29 11.74
CA GLN A 25 15.71 20.21 10.95
C GLN A 25 15.98 21.51 11.72
N LYS A 26 14.96 22.11 12.34
CA LYS A 26 15.10 23.35 13.13
C LYS A 26 16.02 23.19 14.35
N ARG A 27 16.04 22.01 14.97
CA ARG A 27 16.88 21.71 16.15
C ARG A 27 18.28 21.22 15.80
N GLY A 28 18.56 20.95 14.51
CA GLY A 28 19.82 20.34 14.06
C GLY A 28 20.06 18.93 14.61
N LYS A 29 19.05 18.30 15.21
CA LYS A 29 19.11 16.96 15.80
C LYS A 29 17.80 16.22 15.55
N PRO A 30 17.87 14.91 15.22
CA PRO A 30 16.68 14.11 14.95
C PRO A 30 15.79 14.00 16.20
N VAL A 31 14.51 14.31 16.04
CA VAL A 31 13.49 14.14 17.09
C VAL A 31 13.33 12.66 17.44
N ILE A 32 13.41 11.79 16.42
CA ILE A 32 13.43 10.34 16.55
C ILE A 32 14.80 9.84 16.13
N SER A 33 15.54 9.23 17.05
CA SER A 33 16.86 8.68 16.72
C SER A 33 16.76 7.53 15.71
N PRO A 34 17.80 7.27 14.88
CA PRO A 34 17.77 6.18 13.90
C PRO A 34 17.50 4.80 14.52
N ARG A 35 17.96 4.58 15.77
CA ARG A 35 17.68 3.34 16.51
C ARG A 35 16.20 3.21 16.87
N GLN A 36 15.58 4.29 17.34
CA GLN A 36 14.15 4.34 17.63
C GLN A 36 13.33 4.21 16.35
N ALA A 37 13.73 4.88 15.26
CA ALA A 37 13.08 4.75 13.96
C ALA A 37 13.10 3.32 13.44
N LYS A 38 14.25 2.63 13.55
CA LYS A 38 14.38 1.22 13.18
C LYS A 38 13.50 0.32 14.03
N PHE A 39 13.50 0.52 15.35
CA PHE A 39 12.62 -0.22 16.25
C PHE A 39 11.15 0.00 15.89
N LEU A 40 10.73 1.26 15.73
CA LEU A 40 9.38 1.64 15.35
C LEU A 40 8.96 1.00 14.03
N PHE A 41 9.82 1.03 13.01
CA PHE A 41 9.55 0.42 11.71
C PHE A 41 9.31 -1.09 11.83
N TRP A 42 10.23 -1.81 12.46
CA TRP A 42 10.14 -3.28 12.55
C TRP A 42 9.04 -3.75 13.50
N SER A 43 8.86 -3.09 14.65
CA SER A 43 7.78 -3.42 15.57
C SER A 43 6.42 -3.20 14.92
N THR A 44 6.29 -2.15 14.11
CA THR A 44 5.07 -1.87 13.35
C THR A 44 4.81 -2.93 12.28
N ILE A 45 5.83 -3.37 11.53
CA ILE A 45 5.68 -4.47 10.56
C ILE A 45 5.19 -5.74 11.26
N VAL A 46 5.83 -6.13 12.37
CA VAL A 46 5.44 -7.34 13.12
C VAL A 46 4.00 -7.21 13.63
N ALA A 47 3.66 -6.07 14.23
CA ALA A 47 2.31 -5.81 14.72
C ALA A 47 1.27 -5.87 13.59
N LEU A 48 1.57 -5.26 12.43
CA LEU A 48 0.70 -5.29 11.26
C LEU A 48 0.51 -6.71 10.75
N LEU A 49 1.58 -7.52 10.66
CA LEU A 49 1.49 -8.91 10.22
C LEU A 49 0.63 -9.74 11.16
N VAL A 50 0.88 -9.67 12.47
CA VAL A 50 0.06 -10.36 13.48
C VAL A 50 -1.41 -9.95 13.33
N TRP A 51 -1.68 -8.65 13.23
CA TRP A 51 -3.04 -8.14 13.07
C TRP A 51 -3.71 -8.57 11.76
N LEU A 52 -2.96 -8.68 10.66
CA LEU A 52 -3.46 -9.21 9.39
C LEU A 52 -3.81 -10.70 9.48
N PHE A 53 -3.00 -11.51 10.17
CA PHE A 53 -3.25 -12.95 10.36
C PHE A 53 -4.39 -13.26 11.34
N CYS A 54 -4.66 -12.37 12.29
CA CYS A 54 -5.74 -12.57 13.28
C CYS A 54 -7.13 -12.14 12.80
N GLY A 55 -7.27 -11.49 11.63
CA GLY A 55 -8.56 -10.98 11.16
C GLY A 55 -9.30 -11.94 10.22
N GLU A 56 -10.56 -12.26 10.53
CA GLU A 56 -11.50 -12.88 9.59
C GLU A 56 -12.08 -11.79 8.65
N LYS A 57 -11.41 -11.49 7.53
CA LYS A 57 -11.61 -10.17 6.87
C LYS A 57 -12.60 -10.09 5.71
N LEU A 58 -13.37 -11.12 5.35
CA LEU A 58 -14.14 -11.08 4.10
C LEU A 58 -15.60 -11.51 4.15
N LEU A 59 -16.12 -12.05 5.26
CA LEU A 59 -17.49 -12.56 5.32
C LEU A 59 -18.47 -11.63 6.07
N HIS A 60 -18.02 -10.91 7.10
CA HIS A 60 -18.86 -10.00 7.87
C HIS A 60 -18.12 -8.71 8.20
N VAL A 61 -18.68 -7.57 7.79
CA VAL A 61 -18.18 -6.24 8.17
C VAL A 61 -18.86 -5.86 9.48
N THR A 62 -18.08 -5.79 10.55
CA THR A 62 -18.52 -5.38 11.88
C THR A 62 -18.37 -3.87 12.08
N LEU A 63 -18.93 -3.33 13.15
CA LEU A 63 -18.72 -1.93 13.54
C LEU A 63 -17.23 -1.62 13.83
N TYR A 64 -16.47 -2.61 14.30
CA TYR A 64 -15.02 -2.49 14.47
C TYR A 64 -14.33 -2.20 13.13
N ASP A 65 -14.70 -2.93 12.08
CA ASP A 65 -14.11 -2.78 10.74
C ASP A 65 -14.43 -1.41 10.12
N ALA A 66 -15.61 -0.88 10.42
CA ALA A 66 -16.04 0.44 9.92
C ALA A 66 -15.40 1.62 10.67
N THR A 67 -15.07 1.46 11.96
CA THR A 67 -14.68 2.59 12.82
C THR A 67 -13.23 2.55 13.27
N LEU A 68 -12.78 1.43 13.84
CA LEU A 68 -11.48 1.35 14.49
C LEU A 68 -10.39 0.84 13.54
N GLN A 69 -10.73 -0.08 12.64
CA GLN A 69 -9.79 -0.61 11.65
C GLN A 69 -9.11 0.48 10.80
N PRO A 70 -9.81 1.51 10.28
CA PRO A 70 -9.18 2.59 9.50
C PRO A 70 -8.18 3.41 10.32
N ILE A 71 -8.53 3.74 11.57
CA ILE A 71 -7.66 4.47 12.49
C ILE A 71 -6.39 3.68 12.75
N LEU A 72 -6.52 2.38 13.00
CA LEU A 72 -5.38 1.49 13.21
C LEU A 72 -4.48 1.40 11.97
N VAL A 73 -5.07 1.30 10.76
CA VAL A 73 -4.32 1.36 9.50
C VAL A 73 -3.58 2.70 9.37
N GLY A 74 -4.23 3.82 9.68
CA GLY A 74 -3.63 5.14 9.69
C GLY A 74 -2.42 5.22 10.62
N ILE A 75 -2.57 4.76 11.86
CA ILE A 75 -1.49 4.72 12.86
C ILE A 75 -0.34 3.85 12.38
N PHE A 76 -0.60 2.61 11.94
CA PHE A 76 0.45 1.73 11.45
C PHE A 76 1.18 2.33 10.24
N THR A 77 0.45 2.92 9.30
CA THR A 77 1.04 3.58 8.13
C THR A 77 1.87 4.80 8.53
N GLY A 78 1.40 5.59 9.49
CA GLY A 78 2.13 6.73 10.06
C GLY A 78 3.41 6.31 10.78
N CYS A 79 3.38 5.23 11.57
CA CYS A 79 4.56 4.68 12.24
C CYS A 79 5.58 4.13 11.24
N LEU A 80 5.14 3.45 10.18
CA LEU A 80 6.02 3.02 9.08
C LEU A 80 6.64 4.22 8.38
N LEU A 81 5.83 5.24 8.05
CA LEU A 81 6.30 6.46 7.40
C LEU A 81 7.33 7.20 8.27
N ALA A 82 7.07 7.35 9.57
CA ALA A 82 8.04 7.91 10.51
C ALA A 82 9.33 7.08 10.55
N GLY A 83 9.20 5.74 10.60
CA GLY A 83 10.33 4.83 10.53
C GLY A 83 11.17 5.04 9.26
N VAL A 84 10.55 5.28 8.11
CA VAL A 84 11.24 5.57 6.85
C VAL A 84 11.93 6.95 6.89
N VAL A 85 11.17 8.01 7.21
CA VAL A 85 11.67 9.41 7.18
C VAL A 85 12.85 9.62 8.12
N PHE A 86 12.84 8.98 9.30
CA PHE A 86 13.92 9.08 10.28
C PHE A 86 15.03 8.01 10.10
N GLY A 87 15.09 7.33 8.96
CA GLY A 87 16.20 6.44 8.59
C GLY A 87 16.20 5.06 9.26
N GLY A 88 15.05 4.61 9.73
CA GLY A 88 14.84 3.27 10.32
C GLY A 88 14.59 2.17 9.30
N ALA A 89 14.18 2.51 8.08
CA ALA A 89 13.91 1.55 7.03
C ALA A 89 15.21 0.93 6.46
N PRO A 90 15.23 -0.38 6.17
CA PRO A 90 16.34 -1.02 5.48
C PRO A 90 16.59 -0.44 4.07
N ARG A 91 17.87 -0.30 3.69
CA ARG A 91 18.28 0.22 2.37
C ARG A 91 17.75 -0.58 1.17
N PHE A 92 17.41 -1.86 1.33
CA PHE A 92 16.85 -2.64 0.23
C PHE A 92 15.46 -2.13 -0.22
N PHE A 93 14.74 -1.40 0.63
CA PHE A 93 13.49 -0.74 0.25
C PHE A 93 13.69 0.50 -0.65
N GLU A 94 14.90 1.04 -0.73
CA GLU A 94 15.24 2.19 -1.59
C GLU A 94 15.53 1.77 -3.05
N GLY A 95 15.75 0.46 -3.27
CA GLY A 95 16.10 -0.11 -4.57
C GLY A 95 14.98 -0.06 -5.61
N GLY A 96 15.37 -0.19 -6.89
CA GLY A 96 14.43 -0.14 -8.02
C GLY A 96 13.33 -1.19 -7.96
N PHE A 97 13.63 -2.38 -7.42
CA PHE A 97 12.64 -3.45 -7.24
C PHE A 97 11.51 -3.03 -6.30
N SER A 98 11.84 -2.52 -5.11
CA SER A 98 10.86 -2.06 -4.12
C SER A 98 9.99 -0.91 -4.65
N LYS A 99 10.59 0.00 -5.43
CA LYS A 99 9.86 1.06 -6.14
C LYS A 99 8.88 0.49 -7.17
N ASN A 100 9.28 -0.51 -7.95
CA ASN A 100 8.41 -1.17 -8.92
C ASN A 100 7.26 -1.91 -8.22
N VAL A 101 7.54 -2.64 -7.13
CA VAL A 101 6.50 -3.30 -6.33
C VAL A 101 5.52 -2.29 -5.73
N ALA A 102 6.01 -1.17 -5.20
CA ALA A 102 5.16 -0.11 -4.67
C ALA A 102 4.25 0.49 -5.76
N ARG A 103 4.78 0.70 -6.97
CA ARG A 103 3.99 1.18 -8.13
C ARG A 103 2.91 0.19 -8.55
N LEU A 104 3.26 -1.09 -8.66
CA LEU A 104 2.30 -2.16 -8.97
C LEU A 104 1.21 -2.23 -7.90
N SER A 105 1.58 -2.13 -6.63
CA SER A 105 0.62 -2.11 -5.51
C SER A 105 -0.33 -0.90 -5.59
N TYR A 106 0.18 0.28 -5.92
CA TYR A 106 -0.62 1.50 -6.07
C TYR A 106 -1.57 1.43 -7.27
N ALA A 107 -1.06 1.04 -8.44
CA ALA A 107 -1.89 0.92 -9.63
C ALA A 107 -2.91 -0.21 -9.47
N ALA A 108 -2.51 -1.35 -8.89
CA ALA A 108 -3.45 -2.40 -8.49
C ALA A 108 -4.51 -1.83 -7.54
N TYR A 109 -4.16 -1.02 -6.54
CA TYR A 109 -5.15 -0.38 -5.68
C TYR A 109 -6.12 0.53 -6.44
N LEU A 110 -5.67 1.28 -7.45
CA LEU A 110 -6.56 2.14 -8.23
C LEU A 110 -7.50 1.36 -9.15
N VAL A 111 -7.03 0.25 -9.74
CA VAL A 111 -7.82 -0.49 -10.74
C VAL A 111 -8.31 -1.85 -10.27
N HIS A 112 -8.01 -2.31 -9.05
CA HIS A 112 -8.30 -3.69 -8.63
C HIS A 112 -9.78 -4.04 -8.75
N ILE A 113 -10.71 -3.12 -8.43
CA ILE A 113 -12.15 -3.41 -8.54
C ILE A 113 -12.55 -3.75 -9.98
N PRO A 114 -12.35 -2.87 -10.98
CA PRO A 114 -12.66 -3.21 -12.38
C PRO A 114 -11.76 -4.33 -12.93
N LEU A 115 -10.52 -4.42 -12.45
CA LEU A 115 -9.56 -5.41 -12.92
C LEU A 115 -9.92 -6.82 -12.45
N ILE A 116 -10.38 -7.01 -11.20
CA ILE A 116 -10.86 -8.30 -10.66
C ILE A 116 -12.06 -8.78 -11.47
N ALA A 117 -13.03 -7.89 -11.75
CA ALA A 117 -14.19 -8.24 -12.55
C ALA A 117 -13.81 -8.64 -13.98
N THR A 118 -12.90 -7.88 -14.59
CA THR A 118 -12.42 -8.15 -15.96
C THR A 118 -11.58 -9.40 -16.03
N SER A 119 -10.67 -9.61 -15.07
CA SER A 119 -9.88 -10.82 -14.98
C SER A 119 -10.78 -12.03 -14.78
N TYR A 120 -11.78 -11.97 -13.88
CA TYR A 120 -12.72 -13.07 -13.68
C TYR A 120 -13.44 -13.44 -14.98
N ARG A 121 -13.89 -12.43 -15.76
CA ARG A 121 -14.50 -12.66 -17.08
C ARG A 121 -13.56 -13.29 -18.09
N ILE A 122 -12.31 -12.83 -18.17
CA ILE A 122 -11.30 -13.40 -19.08
C ILE A 122 -10.97 -14.84 -18.67
N LEU A 123 -10.85 -15.07 -17.36
CA LEU A 123 -10.47 -16.36 -16.79
C LEU A 123 -11.60 -17.40 -16.89
N MET A 124 -12.86 -16.99 -17.06
CA MET A 124 -13.97 -17.91 -17.41
C MET A 124 -13.76 -18.59 -18.78
N PHE A 125 -12.95 -18.01 -19.68
CA PHE A 125 -12.61 -18.61 -20.96
C PHE A 125 -11.35 -19.49 -20.92
N VAL A 126 -10.65 -19.53 -19.79
CA VAL A 126 -9.48 -20.40 -19.63
C VAL A 126 -9.97 -21.81 -19.32
N PRO A 127 -9.51 -22.84 -20.07
CA PRO A 127 -9.88 -24.23 -19.79
C PRO A 127 -9.50 -24.59 -18.35
N HIS A 128 -10.45 -25.13 -17.59
CA HIS A 128 -10.19 -25.56 -16.23
C HIS A 128 -9.29 -26.80 -16.27
N ALA A 129 -8.07 -26.67 -15.74
CA ALA A 129 -7.05 -27.72 -15.81
C ALA A 129 -7.34 -28.91 -14.87
N GLY A 130 -8.34 -28.82 -13.97
CA GLY A 130 -8.74 -29.95 -13.13
C GLY A 130 -10.04 -29.75 -12.36
N LYS A 131 -10.48 -30.80 -11.66
CA LYS A 131 -11.67 -30.80 -10.79
C LYS A 131 -11.48 -30.07 -9.46
N SER A 132 -10.23 -29.77 -9.08
CA SER A 132 -9.92 -29.10 -7.81
C SER A 132 -9.93 -27.58 -7.99
N HIS A 133 -10.71 -26.90 -7.16
CA HIS A 133 -10.74 -25.43 -7.09
C HIS A 133 -9.36 -24.81 -6.82
N LEU A 134 -8.52 -25.48 -6.03
CA LEU A 134 -7.18 -25.01 -5.71
C LEU A 134 -6.24 -25.08 -6.93
N VAL A 135 -6.34 -26.14 -7.74
CA VAL A 135 -5.54 -26.28 -8.97
C VAL A 135 -5.94 -25.22 -10.00
N ASN A 136 -7.24 -24.98 -10.16
CA ASN A 136 -7.73 -23.92 -11.04
C ASN A 136 -7.31 -22.53 -10.55
N PHE A 137 -7.36 -22.27 -9.23
CA PHE A 137 -6.88 -21.02 -8.64
C PHE A 137 -5.38 -20.79 -8.91
N LEU A 138 -4.54 -21.79 -8.69
CA LEU A 138 -3.09 -21.70 -8.95
C LEU A 138 -2.78 -21.52 -10.43
N TYR A 139 -3.59 -22.08 -11.34
CA TYR A 139 -3.42 -21.90 -12.78
C TYR A 139 -3.80 -20.49 -13.25
N VAL A 140 -4.81 -19.90 -12.59
CA VAL A 140 -5.34 -18.56 -12.86
C VAL A 140 -4.44 -17.45 -12.29
N LEU A 141 -3.76 -17.72 -11.18
CA LEU A 141 -2.97 -16.74 -10.43
C LEU A 141 -1.88 -16.04 -11.29
N PRO A 142 -1.06 -16.74 -12.11
CA PRO A 142 -0.07 -16.08 -12.96
C PRO A 142 -0.72 -15.15 -14.00
N ALA A 143 -1.81 -15.57 -14.62
CA ALA A 143 -2.53 -14.76 -15.59
C ALA A 143 -3.11 -13.49 -14.95
N TYR A 144 -3.66 -13.60 -13.74
CA TYR A 144 -4.09 -12.44 -12.96
C TYR A 144 -2.93 -11.47 -12.68
N PHE A 145 -1.78 -11.96 -12.22
CA PHE A 145 -0.61 -11.11 -11.97
C PHE A 145 -0.09 -10.41 -13.23
N ILE A 146 -0.11 -11.10 -14.38
CA ILE A 146 0.27 -10.49 -15.67
C ILE A 146 -0.70 -9.38 -16.05
N ILE A 147 -2.01 -9.60 -15.90
CA ILE A 147 -3.04 -8.59 -16.17
C ILE A 147 -2.84 -7.37 -15.27
N VAL A 148 -2.61 -7.57 -13.97
CA VAL A 148 -2.31 -6.51 -13.00
C VAL A 148 -1.05 -5.76 -13.39
N TRP A 149 0.02 -6.47 -13.77
CA TRP A 149 1.28 -5.87 -14.18
C TRP A 149 1.09 -4.98 -15.41
N ILE A 150 0.46 -5.50 -16.46
CA ILE A 150 0.21 -4.75 -17.70
C ILE A 150 -0.66 -3.52 -17.42
N ALA A 151 -1.77 -3.68 -16.69
CA ALA A 151 -2.65 -2.57 -16.34
C ALA A 151 -1.91 -1.48 -15.55
N SER A 152 -1.00 -1.89 -14.65
CA SER A 152 -0.19 -0.96 -13.87
C SER A 152 0.81 -0.19 -14.73
N GLU A 153 1.51 -0.87 -15.64
CA GLU A 153 2.43 -0.22 -16.60
C GLU A 153 1.69 0.76 -17.52
N LEU A 154 0.50 0.39 -18.00
CA LEU A 154 -0.33 1.27 -18.83
C LEU A 154 -0.78 2.51 -18.05
N LEU A 155 -1.25 2.34 -16.82
CA LEU A 155 -1.67 3.46 -15.97
C LEU A 155 -0.50 4.40 -15.69
N GLN A 156 0.68 3.87 -15.38
CA GLN A 156 1.87 4.67 -15.16
C GLN A 156 2.23 5.50 -16.40
N ARG A 157 2.32 4.86 -17.58
CA ARG A 157 2.80 5.52 -18.80
C ARG A 157 1.80 6.51 -19.39
N PHE A 158 0.51 6.18 -19.35
CA PHE A 158 -0.53 6.98 -20.03
C PHE A 158 -1.26 7.93 -19.11
N VAL A 159 -1.20 7.75 -17.79
CA VAL A 159 -1.90 8.61 -16.82
C VAL A 159 -0.91 9.33 -15.92
N GLU A 160 -0.08 8.60 -15.17
CA GLU A 160 0.78 9.22 -14.16
C GLU A 160 1.93 10.05 -14.75
N GLU A 161 2.69 9.49 -15.70
CA GLU A 161 3.84 10.17 -16.32
C GLU A 161 3.44 11.48 -17.03
N PRO A 162 2.37 11.54 -17.84
CA PRO A 162 1.89 12.79 -18.41
C PRO A 162 1.46 13.80 -17.36
N PHE A 163 0.77 13.35 -16.31
CA PHE A 163 0.30 14.22 -15.23
C PHE A 163 1.47 14.85 -14.46
N VAL A 164 2.46 14.04 -14.07
CA VAL A 164 3.68 14.52 -13.40
C VAL A 164 4.50 15.43 -14.30
N ARG A 165 4.63 15.11 -15.60
CA ARG A 165 5.34 15.96 -16.57
C ARG A 165 4.66 17.32 -16.68
N ASN A 166 3.34 17.36 -16.71
CA ASN A 166 2.59 18.61 -16.76
C ASN A 166 2.72 19.40 -15.45
N LEU A 167 2.66 18.76 -14.28
CA LEU A 167 2.86 19.42 -12.99
C LEU A 167 4.25 20.04 -12.82
N LYS A 168 5.31 19.36 -13.30
CA LYS A 168 6.67 19.89 -13.29
C LYS A 168 6.84 21.13 -14.18
N ARG A 169 5.95 21.32 -15.16
CA ARG A 169 5.97 22.48 -16.06
C ARG A 169 5.43 23.75 -15.38
N TYR A 170 4.73 23.61 -14.25
CA TYR A 170 4.13 24.69 -13.46
C TYR A 170 4.87 24.95 -12.12
N ARG A 171 5.99 24.26 -11.87
CA ARG A 171 6.93 24.54 -10.77
C ARG A 171 8.14 25.27 -11.31
#